data_AF-A0A1F0BEV4-F1
#
_entry.id   AF-A0A1F0BEV4-F1
#
_cell.length_a   1.000
_cell.length_b   1.000
_cell.length_c   1.000
_cell.angle_alpha   90.00
_cell.angle_beta   90.00
_cell.angle_gamma   90.00
#
_symmetry.space_group_name_H-M   'P 1'
#
loop_
_entity.id
_entity.type
_entity.pdbx_description
1 polymer ?
#
loop_
_entity_poly.entity_id
_entity_poly.type
_entity_poly.pdbx_seq_one_letter_code
_entity_poly.pdbx_strand_id
1 'polypeptide(L)'
;MKNIMMRILNFFMNFKLLKYLLKRPSWSSNVRIVEWYKIFIASIWVLYLALEIEQFKRFALPIYKFVSNYNFLKDIISILYVNRVIILLALTIPTILFWFLDIIFKKVSYKKLDPELFPEYDLDDHPYQTRLVEFLNSSDSIHNVFWLDGSWGSGKTFFIKTFFENQIYKKKEIYYISCFGIKTREQAEKILINEIEKQSTLGNLDFIPLVGGVFKWFFKTVGTDLMKRDSIIIFDDFERVSYAETSDNSSDYNDLLGYIDYLSENKRFKIIVILNLKEIGAAQKLIYSKFKLNLNKMVSAEEVVDNILKKSKLRDDVFGKMLSLIFKIYYVDIGERVVEEKNKDSKLSLREFQKLLEELSNITDNNEKADYIIKWMNGWEETDSILVLFFECYMYFYGIDKYDKLFESDGYFHFEMLAKIVDFNIEDLIAISYGLSNVDGKLYNKKKAYLSQLLSCLWKIGLRNLFLSEKTKKVFYSKYDHSSYEIEERLVEIYYDVLDKNIKDDYRINNIEKLEDPEYQNFIKKYLLLESKGQITINQISLDKLIQ
;
A
#
# COMPACT_ATOMS: atom_id res chain seq x y z
N MET A 1 -46.02 16.20 -3.81
CA MET A 1 -45.43 15.01 -3.12
C MET A 1 -43.98 14.73 -3.50
N LYS A 2 -43.59 14.64 -4.79
CA LYS A 2 -42.18 14.38 -5.20
C LYS A 2 -41.15 15.34 -4.59
N ASN A 3 -41.42 16.65 -4.53
CA ASN A 3 -40.48 17.65 -3.98
C ASN A 3 -40.30 17.58 -2.44
N ILE A 4 -41.30 17.11 -1.70
CA ILE A 4 -41.22 16.98 -0.24
C ILE A 4 -40.42 15.73 0.10
N MET A 5 -40.67 14.62 -0.62
CA MET A 5 -39.91 13.38 -0.48
C MET A 5 -38.42 13.58 -0.81
N MET A 6 -38.11 14.36 -1.86
CA MET A 6 -36.73 14.67 -2.24
C MET A 6 -36.03 15.61 -1.24
N ARG A 7 -36.76 16.55 -0.62
CA ARG A 7 -36.24 17.41 0.46
C ARG A 7 -36.00 16.66 1.76
N ILE A 8 -36.89 15.74 2.13
CA ILE A 8 -36.72 14.87 3.30
C ILE A 8 -35.52 13.94 3.09
N LEU A 9 -35.40 13.35 1.90
CA LEU A 9 -34.24 12.51 1.55
C LEU A 9 -32.93 13.31 1.60
N ASN A 10 -32.89 14.52 1.04
CA ASN A 10 -31.72 15.40 1.10
C ASN A 10 -31.40 15.85 2.54
N PHE A 11 -32.42 16.04 3.39
CA PHE A 11 -32.23 16.38 4.80
C PHE A 11 -31.59 15.22 5.57
N PHE A 12 -32.05 13.98 5.35
CA PHE A 12 -31.43 12.79 5.94
C PHE A 12 -29.99 12.58 5.45
N MET A 13 -29.73 12.74 4.14
CA MET A 13 -28.41 12.55 3.56
C MET A 13 -27.39 13.63 3.97
N ASN A 14 -27.84 14.84 4.31
CA ASN A 14 -26.99 15.94 4.78
C ASN A 14 -26.91 16.06 6.33
N PHE A 15 -27.58 15.19 7.07
CA PHE A 15 -27.54 15.22 8.53
C PHE A 15 -26.17 14.76 9.04
N LYS A 16 -25.39 15.70 9.61
CA LYS A 16 -23.99 15.50 10.05
C LYS A 16 -23.82 14.29 10.99
N LEU A 17 -24.83 14.02 11.83
CA LEU A 17 -24.86 12.86 12.72
C LEU A 17 -25.00 11.52 11.96
N LEU A 18 -25.77 11.48 10.87
CA LEU A 18 -25.95 10.29 10.03
C LEU A 18 -24.66 9.98 9.25
N LYS A 19 -23.96 11.02 8.79
CA LYS A 19 -22.59 10.88 8.21
C LYS A 19 -21.57 10.40 9.24
N TYR A 20 -21.72 10.77 10.51
CA TYR A 20 -20.88 10.29 11.62
C TYR A 20 -21.24 8.84 12.02
N LEU A 21 -22.52 8.46 11.93
CA LEU A 21 -23.02 7.09 12.13
C LEU A 21 -22.60 6.11 11.01
N LEU A 22 -22.36 6.61 9.80
CA LEU A 22 -21.87 5.84 8.64
C LEU A 22 -20.34 5.88 8.47
N LYS A 23 -19.62 6.72 9.22
CA LYS A 23 -18.16 6.77 9.20
C LYS A 23 -17.63 5.64 10.09
N ARG A 24 -16.97 4.65 9.50
CA ARG A 24 -16.39 3.49 10.19
C ARG A 24 -15.36 3.90 11.25
N PRO A 25 -15.52 3.49 12.52
CA PRO A 25 -14.41 3.32 13.44
C PRO A 25 -14.32 1.85 13.88
N SER A 26 -13.17 1.25 13.58
CA SER A 26 -12.63 0.01 14.15
C SER A 26 -13.38 -1.33 13.98
N TRP A 27 -12.61 -2.38 14.26
CA TRP A 27 -12.71 -3.81 13.92
C TRP A 27 -14.01 -4.56 14.31
N SER A 28 -15.01 -3.92 14.90
CA SER A 28 -16.25 -4.56 15.38
C SER A 28 -17.56 -3.94 14.86
N SER A 29 -17.50 -3.01 13.91
CA SER A 29 -18.62 -2.12 13.60
C SER A 29 -19.82 -2.71 12.85
N ASN A 30 -19.69 -3.86 12.14
CA ASN A 30 -20.86 -4.51 11.50
C ASN A 30 -21.84 -5.10 12.52
N VAL A 31 -21.39 -5.34 13.75
CA VAL A 31 -22.22 -5.78 14.87
C VAL A 31 -23.08 -4.61 15.37
N ARG A 32 -22.58 -3.36 15.30
CA ARG A 32 -23.28 -2.18 15.84
C ARG A 32 -24.55 -1.79 15.08
N ILE A 33 -24.59 -1.73 13.74
CA ILE A 33 -25.84 -1.33 13.04
C ILE A 33 -26.97 -2.34 13.31
N VAL A 34 -26.64 -3.64 13.28
CA VAL A 34 -27.60 -4.70 13.56
C VAL A 34 -27.99 -4.71 15.04
N GLU A 35 -27.07 -4.47 15.96
CA GLU A 35 -27.35 -4.33 17.39
C GLU A 35 -28.17 -3.09 17.71
N TRP A 36 -27.88 -1.93 17.11
CA TRP A 36 -28.65 -0.71 17.29
C TRP A 36 -30.05 -0.83 16.66
N TYR A 37 -30.20 -1.54 15.54
CA TYR A 37 -31.52 -1.87 14.99
C TYR A 37 -32.30 -2.81 15.92
N LYS A 38 -31.64 -3.84 16.48
CA LYS A 38 -32.23 -4.72 17.50
C LYS A 38 -32.61 -3.94 18.76
N ILE A 39 -31.76 -3.04 19.22
CA ILE A 39 -32.01 -2.15 20.36
C ILE A 39 -33.16 -1.20 20.03
N PHE A 40 -33.23 -0.63 18.83
CA PHE A 40 -34.31 0.26 18.41
C PHE A 40 -35.66 -0.47 18.36
N ILE A 41 -35.71 -1.65 17.74
CA ILE A 41 -36.90 -2.51 17.72
C ILE A 41 -37.27 -2.93 19.14
N ALA A 42 -36.31 -3.37 19.96
CA ALA A 42 -36.53 -3.71 21.36
C ALA A 42 -37.00 -2.51 22.19
N SER A 43 -36.52 -1.30 21.90
CA SER A 43 -36.93 -0.06 22.56
C SER A 43 -38.38 0.29 22.20
N ILE A 44 -38.77 0.07 20.94
CA ILE A 44 -40.17 0.19 20.49
C ILE A 44 -41.04 -0.84 21.21
N TRP A 45 -40.59 -2.09 21.34
CA TRP A 45 -41.29 -3.14 22.10
C TRP A 45 -41.38 -2.81 23.60
N VAL A 46 -40.33 -2.28 24.20
CA VAL A 46 -40.30 -1.87 25.62
C VAL A 46 -41.20 -0.67 25.85
N LEU A 47 -41.16 0.37 25.00
CA LEU A 47 -42.11 1.49 25.05
C LEU A 47 -43.55 1.02 24.85
N TYR A 48 -43.78 0.05 23.97
CA TYR A 48 -45.09 -0.53 23.69
C TYR A 48 -45.65 -1.38 24.86
N LEU A 49 -44.80 -2.15 25.54
CA LEU A 49 -45.17 -2.99 26.67
C LEU A 49 -45.20 -2.22 28.01
N ALA A 50 -44.35 -1.21 28.17
CA ALA A 50 -44.28 -0.39 29.39
C ALA A 50 -45.40 0.66 29.47
N LEU A 51 -45.99 1.05 28.34
CA LEU A 51 -47.16 1.92 28.33
C LEU A 51 -48.42 1.10 28.59
N GLU A 52 -48.90 1.12 29.84
CA GLU A 52 -50.25 0.67 30.16
C GLU A 52 -51.27 1.38 29.27
N ILE A 53 -52.37 0.68 28.93
CA ILE A 53 -53.42 1.14 28.00
C ILE A 53 -53.92 2.56 28.36
N GLU A 54 -53.93 2.92 29.64
CA GLU A 54 -54.34 4.25 30.12
C GLU A 54 -53.33 5.36 29.86
N GLN A 55 -52.03 5.08 29.90
CA GLN A 55 -50.99 6.09 29.64
C GLN A 55 -50.90 6.42 28.14
N PHE A 56 -51.01 5.41 27.28
CA PHE A 56 -51.12 5.63 25.84
C PHE A 56 -52.40 6.43 25.49
N LYS A 57 -53.53 6.11 26.13
CA LYS A 57 -54.77 6.90 25.98
C LYS A 57 -54.54 8.37 26.36
N ARG A 58 -53.85 8.68 27.47
CA ARG A 58 -53.55 10.07 27.86
C ARG A 58 -52.67 10.81 26.85
N PHE A 59 -51.70 10.11 26.25
CA PHE A 59 -50.81 10.70 25.24
C PHE A 59 -51.48 10.88 23.87
N ALA A 60 -52.34 9.95 23.49
CA ALA A 60 -53.08 9.97 22.24
C ALA A 60 -54.32 10.89 22.29
N LEU A 61 -54.89 11.16 23.48
CA LEU A 61 -56.12 11.95 23.65
C LEU A 61 -56.05 13.39 23.06
N PRO A 62 -54.95 14.15 23.21
CA PRO A 62 -54.81 15.46 22.59
C PRO A 62 -54.75 15.37 21.06
N ILE A 63 -54.05 14.37 20.52
CA ILE A 63 -53.94 14.11 19.08
C ILE A 63 -55.30 13.66 18.53
N TYR A 64 -56.00 12.78 19.24
CA TYR A 64 -57.35 12.33 18.91
C TYR A 64 -58.35 13.50 18.88
N LYS A 65 -58.31 14.40 19.89
CA LYS A 65 -59.13 15.63 19.92
C LYS A 65 -58.79 16.59 18.78
N PHE A 66 -57.51 16.69 18.40
CA PHE A 66 -57.07 17.53 17.29
C PHE A 66 -57.54 16.98 15.93
N VAL A 67 -57.52 15.65 15.77
CA VAL A 67 -57.89 14.98 14.52
C VAL A 67 -59.41 14.71 14.41
N SER A 68 -60.15 14.71 15.53
CA SER A 68 -61.59 14.41 15.59
C SER A 68 -62.52 15.41 14.88
N ASN A 69 -62.00 16.50 14.31
CA ASN A 69 -62.76 17.41 13.45
C ASN A 69 -63.08 16.83 12.06
N TYR A 70 -62.52 15.66 11.71
CA TYR A 70 -62.77 14.99 10.43
C TYR A 70 -63.18 13.53 10.66
N ASN A 71 -64.45 13.20 10.39
CA ASN A 71 -65.04 11.87 10.66
C ASN A 71 -64.25 10.71 10.02
N PHE A 72 -63.72 10.90 8.81
CA PHE A 72 -62.90 9.91 8.12
C PHE A 72 -61.59 9.56 8.87
N LEU A 73 -60.94 10.56 9.48
CA LEU A 73 -59.70 10.33 10.22
C LEU A 73 -59.97 9.65 11.57
N LYS A 74 -61.13 9.86 12.17
CA LYS A 74 -61.57 9.19 13.40
C LYS A 74 -61.72 7.68 13.17
N ASP A 75 -62.33 7.28 12.06
CA ASP A 75 -62.49 5.87 11.71
C ASP A 75 -61.14 5.21 11.40
N ILE A 76 -60.25 5.92 10.69
CA ILE A 76 -58.87 5.44 10.44
C ILE A 76 -58.10 5.27 11.75
N ILE A 77 -58.12 6.24 12.66
CA ILE A 77 -57.43 6.14 13.96
C ILE A 77 -58.00 4.99 14.80
N SER A 78 -59.32 4.81 14.78
CA SER A 78 -59.99 3.71 15.47
C SER A 78 -59.55 2.35 14.90
N ILE A 79 -59.54 2.19 13.59
CA ILE A 79 -59.07 0.96 12.90
C ILE A 79 -57.59 0.69 13.21
N LEU A 80 -56.74 1.72 13.15
CA LEU A 80 -55.33 1.62 13.50
C LEU A 80 -55.15 1.24 14.97
N TYR A 81 -55.96 1.76 15.88
CA TYR A 81 -55.89 1.47 17.30
C TYR A 81 -56.38 0.05 17.63
N VAL A 82 -57.54 -0.36 17.10
CA VAL A 82 -58.12 -1.69 17.32
C VAL A 82 -57.22 -2.77 16.77
N ASN A 83 -56.67 -2.57 15.56
CA ASN A 83 -55.84 -3.54 14.87
C ASN A 83 -54.33 -3.32 15.07
N ARG A 84 -53.92 -2.45 16.00
CA ARG A 84 -52.50 -2.04 16.17
C ARG A 84 -51.53 -3.20 16.29
N VAL A 85 -51.91 -4.26 17.00
CA VAL A 85 -51.08 -5.47 17.18
C VAL A 85 -50.94 -6.24 15.87
N ILE A 86 -52.06 -6.41 15.16
CA ILE A 86 -52.11 -7.12 13.88
C ILE A 86 -51.31 -6.35 12.83
N ILE A 87 -51.42 -5.02 12.80
CA ILE A 87 -50.66 -4.16 11.89
C ILE A 87 -49.16 -4.21 12.20
N LEU A 88 -48.77 -4.16 13.48
CA LEU A 88 -47.37 -4.31 13.91
C LEU A 88 -46.80 -5.69 13.51
N LEU A 89 -47.54 -6.77 13.75
CA LEU A 89 -47.15 -8.12 13.34
C LEU A 89 -47.07 -8.24 11.81
N ALA A 90 -48.06 -7.71 11.10
CA ALA A 90 -48.11 -7.72 9.63
C ALA A 90 -46.98 -6.89 8.99
N LEU A 91 -46.42 -5.90 9.68
CA LEU A 91 -45.26 -5.13 9.20
C LEU A 91 -43.93 -5.76 9.62
N THR A 92 -43.84 -6.33 10.83
CA THR A 92 -42.59 -6.90 11.36
C THR A 92 -42.29 -8.27 10.78
N ILE A 93 -43.30 -9.15 10.64
CA ILE A 93 -43.10 -10.52 10.16
C ILE A 93 -42.53 -10.55 8.72
N PRO A 94 -43.07 -9.81 7.73
CA PRO A 94 -42.48 -9.79 6.39
C PRO A 94 -41.09 -9.19 6.36
N THR A 95 -40.79 -8.22 7.23
CA THR A 95 -39.47 -7.59 7.31
C THR A 95 -38.43 -8.54 7.90
N ILE A 96 -38.79 -9.26 8.97
CA ILE A 96 -37.95 -10.32 9.55
C ILE A 96 -37.77 -11.46 8.56
N LEU A 97 -38.83 -11.86 7.87
CA LEU A 97 -38.79 -12.89 6.85
C LEU A 97 -37.91 -12.47 5.68
N PHE A 98 -38.05 -11.25 5.16
CA PHE A 98 -37.20 -10.73 4.08
C PHE A 98 -35.73 -10.64 4.50
N TRP A 99 -35.45 -10.24 5.75
CA TRP A 99 -34.09 -10.26 6.30
C TRP A 99 -33.54 -11.69 6.45
N PHE A 100 -34.36 -12.64 6.91
CA PHE A 100 -34.01 -14.06 6.96
C PHE A 100 -33.76 -14.64 5.57
N LEU A 101 -34.60 -14.31 4.59
CA LEU A 101 -34.45 -14.72 3.20
C LEU A 101 -33.19 -14.09 2.60
N ASP A 102 -32.88 -12.81 2.88
CA ASP A 102 -31.62 -12.18 2.44
C ASP A 102 -30.39 -12.86 3.05
N ILE A 103 -30.46 -13.31 4.31
CA ILE A 103 -29.39 -14.11 4.94
C ILE A 103 -29.26 -15.50 4.32
N ILE A 104 -30.38 -16.18 4.07
CA ILE A 104 -30.41 -17.55 3.53
C ILE A 104 -30.00 -17.56 2.05
N PHE A 105 -30.45 -16.58 1.25
CA PHE A 105 -30.20 -16.52 -0.19
C PHE A 105 -28.89 -15.81 -0.56
N LYS A 106 -28.30 -14.98 0.32
CA LYS A 106 -26.94 -14.49 0.08
C LYS A 106 -25.95 -15.64 0.23
N LYS A 107 -25.55 -16.19 -0.92
CA LYS A 107 -24.36 -17.02 -1.03
C LYS A 107 -23.13 -16.16 -0.65
N VAL A 108 -22.80 -16.12 0.63
CA VAL A 108 -21.66 -15.36 1.14
C VAL A 108 -20.39 -15.92 0.51
N SER A 109 -19.79 -15.12 -0.36
CA SER A 109 -18.55 -15.41 -1.06
C SER A 109 -17.59 -14.24 -0.87
N TYR A 110 -16.32 -14.58 -0.73
CA TYR A 110 -15.24 -13.61 -0.76
C TYR A 110 -15.14 -13.02 -2.17
N LYS A 111 -14.84 -11.73 -2.28
CA LYS A 111 -14.72 -11.02 -3.56
C LYS A 111 -13.37 -10.32 -3.66
N LYS A 112 -12.92 -10.07 -4.89
CA LYS A 112 -11.78 -9.19 -5.16
C LYS A 112 -12.04 -7.81 -4.54
N LEU A 113 -10.94 -7.15 -4.16
CA LEU A 113 -10.98 -5.75 -3.76
C LEU A 113 -11.37 -4.90 -4.97
N ASP A 114 -11.95 -3.73 -4.68
CA ASP A 114 -12.31 -2.77 -5.70
C ASP A 114 -11.02 -2.22 -6.36
N PRO A 115 -10.83 -2.40 -7.67
CA PRO A 115 -9.62 -1.96 -8.37
C PRO A 115 -9.47 -0.43 -8.38
N GLU A 116 -10.55 0.35 -8.24
CA GLU A 116 -10.46 1.82 -8.16
C GLU A 116 -9.96 2.29 -6.78
N LEU A 117 -10.18 1.49 -5.74
CA LEU A 117 -9.74 1.79 -4.38
C LEU A 117 -8.38 1.18 -4.07
N PHE A 118 -8.09 0.01 -4.65
CA PHE A 118 -6.89 -0.79 -4.41
C PHE A 118 -6.27 -1.27 -5.73
N PRO A 119 -5.83 -0.35 -6.60
CA PRO A 119 -5.23 -0.68 -7.90
C PRO A 119 -3.98 -1.55 -7.77
N GLU A 120 -3.28 -1.47 -6.65
CA GLU A 120 -2.07 -2.25 -6.37
C GLU A 120 -2.29 -3.76 -6.32
N TYR A 121 -3.54 -4.20 -6.16
CA TYR A 121 -3.92 -5.61 -6.09
C TYR A 121 -4.64 -6.12 -7.34
N ASP A 122 -4.93 -5.24 -8.30
CA ASP A 122 -5.53 -5.60 -9.58
C ASP A 122 -4.46 -5.72 -10.66
N LEU A 123 -3.74 -6.85 -10.64
CA LEU A 123 -2.63 -7.13 -11.56
C LEU A 123 -2.99 -8.28 -12.48
N ASP A 124 -3.10 -8.01 -13.79
CA ASP A 124 -3.54 -9.01 -14.77
C ASP A 124 -2.53 -10.15 -14.91
N ASP A 125 -1.24 -9.81 -14.93
CA ASP A 125 -0.14 -10.77 -15.03
C ASP A 125 0.11 -11.55 -13.72
N HIS A 126 -0.44 -11.09 -12.59
CA HIS A 126 -0.21 -11.64 -11.26
C HIS A 126 -1.53 -11.90 -10.51
N PRO A 127 -2.27 -12.97 -10.85
CA PRO A 127 -3.63 -13.20 -10.36
C PRO A 127 -3.68 -13.75 -8.91
N TYR A 128 -2.77 -13.36 -8.01
CA TYR A 128 -2.74 -13.86 -6.63
C TYR A 128 -4.04 -13.55 -5.89
N GLN A 129 -4.64 -12.38 -6.12
CA GLN A 129 -5.93 -12.01 -5.53
C GLN A 129 -7.07 -12.87 -6.10
N THR A 130 -7.08 -13.12 -7.42
CA THR A 130 -8.04 -14.04 -8.06
C THR A 130 -7.95 -15.43 -7.44
N ARG A 131 -6.73 -15.96 -7.33
CA ARG A 131 -6.45 -17.28 -6.76
C ARG A 131 -6.81 -17.35 -5.28
N LEU A 132 -6.60 -16.27 -4.51
CA LEU A 132 -7.05 -16.19 -3.12
C LEU A 132 -8.57 -16.27 -3.02
N VAL A 133 -9.29 -15.52 -3.86
CA VAL A 133 -10.76 -15.53 -3.91
C VAL A 133 -11.28 -16.93 -4.28
N GLU A 134 -10.69 -17.57 -5.29
CA GLU A 134 -11.02 -18.95 -5.69
C GLU A 134 -10.76 -19.94 -4.55
N PHE A 135 -9.58 -19.86 -3.92
CA PHE A 135 -9.18 -20.70 -2.79
C PHE A 135 -10.16 -20.59 -1.62
N LEU A 136 -10.52 -19.36 -1.21
CA LEU A 136 -11.41 -19.12 -0.07
C LEU A 136 -12.86 -19.54 -0.34
N ASN A 137 -13.31 -19.48 -1.59
CA ASN A 137 -14.66 -19.85 -1.99
C ASN A 137 -14.83 -21.34 -2.35
N SER A 138 -13.72 -22.05 -2.59
CA SER A 138 -13.74 -23.49 -2.91
C SER A 138 -14.15 -24.35 -1.71
N SER A 139 -15.09 -25.29 -1.92
CA SER A 139 -15.49 -26.30 -0.93
C SER A 139 -14.47 -27.45 -0.81
N ASP A 140 -13.81 -27.81 -1.91
CA ASP A 140 -13.02 -29.03 -2.05
C ASP A 140 -11.64 -28.78 -2.67
N SER A 141 -10.88 -27.81 -2.15
CA SER A 141 -9.52 -27.63 -2.61
C SER A 141 -8.66 -28.83 -2.18
N ILE A 142 -8.05 -29.50 -3.16
CA ILE A 142 -7.06 -30.58 -2.97
C ILE A 142 -5.91 -30.14 -2.04
N HIS A 143 -5.64 -28.83 -1.99
CA HIS A 143 -4.71 -28.19 -1.07
C HIS A 143 -5.43 -27.11 -0.26
N ASN A 144 -5.47 -27.26 1.07
CA ASN A 144 -6.07 -26.29 1.99
C ASN A 144 -5.08 -25.21 2.46
N VAL A 145 -3.94 -25.07 1.78
CA VAL A 145 -2.91 -24.09 2.11
C VAL A 145 -2.68 -23.16 0.92
N PHE A 146 -2.78 -21.87 1.16
CA PHE A 146 -2.48 -20.79 0.21
C PHE A 146 -1.16 -20.13 0.60
N TRP A 147 -0.15 -20.26 -0.26
CA TRP A 147 1.17 -19.70 -0.02
C TRP A 147 1.30 -18.34 -0.73
N LEU A 148 1.50 -17.28 0.04
CA LEU A 148 1.72 -15.91 -0.46
C LEU A 148 3.18 -15.51 -0.22
N ASP A 149 3.95 -15.46 -1.30
CA ASP A 149 5.38 -15.13 -1.30
C ASP A 149 5.63 -13.73 -1.82
N GLY A 150 6.67 -13.06 -1.31
CA GLY A 150 7.05 -11.72 -1.73
C GLY A 150 8.18 -11.17 -0.86
N SER A 151 8.89 -10.16 -1.35
CA SER A 151 9.98 -9.55 -0.59
C SER A 151 9.49 -8.79 0.64
N TRP A 152 10.41 -8.40 1.50
CA TRP A 152 10.11 -7.41 2.52
C TRP A 152 9.62 -6.10 1.88
N GLY A 153 8.71 -5.41 2.57
CA GLY A 153 8.08 -4.18 2.04
C GLY A 153 7.10 -4.38 0.86
N SER A 154 6.90 -5.60 0.34
CA SER A 154 5.97 -5.83 -0.79
C SER A 154 4.48 -5.72 -0.41
N GLY A 155 4.16 -5.53 0.87
CA GLY A 155 2.79 -5.33 1.34
C GLY A 155 1.97 -6.59 1.61
N LYS A 156 2.57 -7.80 1.68
CA LYS A 156 1.83 -9.08 1.85
C LYS A 156 0.85 -9.08 3.03
N THR A 157 1.34 -8.73 4.21
CA THR A 157 0.55 -8.67 5.45
C THR A 157 -0.55 -7.60 5.35
N PHE A 158 -0.21 -6.45 4.77
CA PHE A 158 -1.17 -5.37 4.54
C PHE A 158 -2.27 -5.80 3.57
N PHE A 159 -1.92 -6.43 2.44
CA PHE A 159 -2.86 -6.99 1.46
C PHE A 159 -3.86 -7.93 2.10
N ILE A 160 -3.42 -8.93 2.88
CA ILE A 160 -4.33 -9.90 3.50
C ILE A 160 -5.25 -9.21 4.52
N LYS A 161 -4.73 -8.27 5.31
CA LYS A 161 -5.55 -7.46 6.25
C LYS A 161 -6.59 -6.63 5.50
N THR A 162 -6.16 -5.83 4.53
CA THR A 162 -7.03 -5.00 3.68
C THR A 162 -8.07 -5.83 2.96
N PHE A 163 -7.68 -7.00 2.42
CA PHE A 163 -8.58 -7.92 1.75
C PHE A 163 -9.74 -8.29 2.66
N PHE A 164 -9.46 -8.79 3.87
CA PHE A 164 -10.49 -9.23 4.82
C PHE A 164 -11.27 -8.09 5.47
N GLU A 165 -10.69 -6.90 5.65
CA GLU A 165 -11.37 -5.70 6.16
C GLU A 165 -12.41 -5.13 5.19
N ASN A 166 -12.23 -5.37 3.90
CA ASN A 166 -13.13 -4.92 2.84
C ASN A 166 -14.15 -5.99 2.42
N GLN A 167 -14.18 -7.15 3.09
CA GLN A 167 -15.23 -8.14 2.86
C GLN A 167 -16.50 -7.77 3.62
N ILE A 168 -17.62 -7.68 2.91
CA ILE A 168 -18.93 -7.31 3.48
C ILE A 168 -19.37 -8.32 4.56
N TYR A 169 -19.03 -9.60 4.36
CA TYR A 169 -19.39 -10.70 5.24
C TYR A 169 -18.15 -11.56 5.51
N LYS A 170 -17.72 -11.63 6.78
CA LYS A 170 -16.73 -12.61 7.22
C LYS A 170 -17.46 -13.93 7.48
N LYS A 171 -17.40 -14.84 6.51
CA LYS A 171 -18.01 -16.18 6.61
C LYS A 171 -17.33 -17.05 7.68
N LYS A 172 -16.07 -16.75 7.98
CA LYS A 172 -15.14 -17.60 8.72
C LYS A 172 -14.45 -16.76 9.79
N GLU A 173 -14.21 -17.34 10.97
CA GLU A 173 -13.29 -16.74 11.94
C GLU A 173 -11.87 -16.79 11.39
N ILE A 174 -11.07 -15.77 11.68
CA ILE A 174 -9.74 -15.59 11.09
C ILE A 174 -8.75 -15.49 12.23
N TYR A 175 -7.92 -16.51 12.41
CA TYR A 175 -6.91 -16.53 13.47
C TYR A 175 -5.54 -16.21 12.89
N TYR A 176 -4.83 -15.27 13.50
CA TYR A 176 -3.46 -14.90 13.12
C TYR A 176 -2.44 -15.55 14.06
N ILE A 177 -1.41 -16.16 13.47
CA ILE A 177 -0.24 -16.69 14.16
C ILE A 177 0.97 -15.94 13.60
N SER A 178 1.59 -15.09 14.41
CA SER A 178 2.87 -14.48 14.06
C SER A 178 3.98 -15.51 14.26
N CYS A 179 4.69 -15.86 13.19
CA CYS A 179 5.78 -16.83 13.24
C CYS A 179 7.10 -16.26 13.78
N PHE A 180 7.13 -14.97 14.13
CA PHE A 180 8.32 -14.30 14.62
C PHE A 180 8.88 -14.98 15.88
N GLY A 181 10.06 -15.60 15.75
CA GLY A 181 10.78 -16.24 16.84
C GLY A 181 10.14 -17.53 17.38
N ILE A 182 9.18 -18.13 16.66
CA ILE A 182 8.60 -19.43 17.04
C ILE A 182 9.55 -20.54 16.64
N LYS A 183 9.93 -21.40 17.59
CA LYS A 183 10.81 -22.55 17.33
C LYS A 183 10.13 -23.91 17.45
N THR A 184 8.97 -23.97 18.12
CA THR A 184 8.29 -25.25 18.37
C THR A 184 6.80 -25.18 18.07
N ARG A 185 6.22 -26.35 17.82
CA ARG A 185 4.78 -26.52 17.62
C ARG A 185 3.96 -26.01 18.81
N GLU A 186 4.39 -26.27 20.04
CA GLU A 186 3.66 -25.89 21.26
C GLU A 186 3.53 -24.36 21.39
N GLN A 187 4.54 -23.62 20.94
CA GLN A 187 4.50 -22.16 20.92
C GLN A 187 3.45 -21.65 19.92
N ALA A 188 3.38 -22.23 18.72
CA ALA A 188 2.36 -21.90 17.73
C ALA A 188 0.94 -22.27 18.21
N GLU A 189 0.78 -23.45 18.83
CA GLU A 189 -0.49 -23.87 19.43
C GLU A 189 -0.95 -22.90 20.52
N LYS A 190 -0.03 -22.44 21.39
CA LYS A 190 -0.34 -21.46 22.44
C LYS A 190 -0.80 -20.12 21.86
N ILE A 191 -0.16 -19.64 20.79
CA ILE A 191 -0.56 -18.40 20.11
C ILE A 191 -1.96 -18.55 19.49
N LEU A 192 -2.21 -19.68 18.82
CA LEU A 192 -3.50 -19.97 18.24
C LEU A 192 -4.62 -20.03 19.28
N ILE A 193 -4.39 -20.70 20.41
CA ILE A 193 -5.35 -20.76 21.53
C ILE A 193 -5.66 -19.36 22.06
N ASN A 194 -4.62 -18.55 22.32
CA ASN A 194 -4.81 -17.18 22.79
C ASN A 194 -5.62 -16.34 21.78
N GLU A 195 -5.43 -16.56 20.48
CA GLU A 195 -6.17 -15.84 19.44
C GLU A 195 -7.65 -16.28 19.37
N ILE A 196 -7.93 -17.58 19.56
CA ILE A 196 -9.30 -18.09 19.68
C ILE A 196 -9.99 -17.52 20.92
N GLU A 197 -9.29 -17.46 22.06
CA GLU A 197 -9.80 -16.91 23.32
C GLU A 197 -10.20 -15.43 23.15
N LYS A 198 -9.34 -14.62 22.51
CA LYS A 198 -9.62 -13.21 22.22
C LYS A 198 -10.85 -13.00 21.32
N GLN A 199 -11.06 -13.88 20.33
CA GLN A 199 -12.15 -13.73 19.36
C GLN A 199 -13.48 -14.33 19.81
N SER A 200 -13.44 -15.22 20.81
CA SER A 200 -14.65 -15.79 21.39
C SER A 200 -15.41 -14.72 22.19
N THR A 201 -16.74 -14.70 22.09
CA THR A 201 -17.62 -13.81 22.89
C THR A 201 -17.51 -14.03 24.41
N LEU A 202 -16.75 -15.05 24.82
CA LEU A 202 -16.36 -15.39 26.18
C LEU A 202 -15.07 -14.70 26.66
N GLY A 203 -14.30 -14.02 25.80
CA GLY A 203 -13.11 -13.25 26.21
C GLY A 203 -13.43 -12.04 27.13
N ASN A 204 -14.71 -11.68 27.28
CA ASN A 204 -15.16 -10.72 28.30
C ASN A 204 -15.44 -11.37 29.67
N LEU A 205 -15.26 -12.68 29.82
CA LEU A 205 -15.48 -13.45 31.07
C LEU A 205 -14.17 -13.72 31.84
N ASP A 206 -13.05 -13.10 31.43
CA ASP A 206 -11.75 -13.10 32.12
C ASP A 206 -11.80 -12.62 33.59
N PHE A 207 -12.94 -12.12 34.06
CA PHE A 207 -13.17 -11.75 35.45
C PHE A 207 -13.45 -12.93 36.41
N ILE A 208 -13.50 -14.19 35.93
CA ILE A 208 -13.80 -15.36 36.78
C ILE A 208 -12.59 -16.34 36.83
N PRO A 209 -11.85 -16.40 37.96
CA PRO A 209 -10.62 -17.20 38.12
C PRO A 209 -10.78 -18.71 37.92
N LEU A 210 -12.01 -19.24 38.05
CA LEU A 210 -12.32 -20.67 37.92
C LEU A 210 -12.49 -21.15 36.47
N VAL A 211 -12.71 -20.23 35.51
CA VAL A 211 -13.01 -20.60 34.12
C VAL A 211 -11.74 -20.85 33.31
N GLY A 212 -10.63 -20.15 33.60
CA GLY A 212 -9.37 -20.30 32.85
C GLY A 212 -8.74 -21.70 32.94
N GLY A 213 -8.89 -22.40 34.06
CA GLY A 213 -8.42 -23.79 34.21
C GLY A 213 -9.27 -24.81 33.44
N VAL A 214 -10.59 -24.59 33.41
CA VAL A 214 -11.55 -25.45 32.70
C VAL A 214 -11.46 -25.22 31.20
N PHE A 215 -11.30 -23.97 30.73
CA PHE A 215 -11.15 -23.62 29.30
C PHE A 215 -9.89 -24.24 28.69
N LYS A 216 -8.76 -24.16 29.40
CA LYS A 216 -7.47 -24.75 28.98
C LYS A 216 -7.52 -26.27 28.94
N TRP A 217 -8.22 -26.89 29.90
CA TRP A 217 -8.51 -28.34 29.88
C TRP A 217 -9.52 -28.72 28.77
N PHE A 218 -10.50 -27.85 28.47
CA PHE A 218 -11.47 -28.04 27.39
C PHE A 218 -10.79 -27.99 26.01
N PHE A 219 -9.91 -27.04 25.72
CA PHE A 219 -9.13 -27.02 24.47
C PHE A 219 -8.19 -28.23 24.34
N LYS A 220 -7.57 -28.65 25.45
CA LYS A 220 -6.69 -29.82 25.47
C LYS A 220 -7.43 -31.15 25.27
N THR A 221 -8.73 -31.20 25.61
CA THR A 221 -9.57 -32.41 25.54
C THR A 221 -10.45 -32.46 24.30
N VAL A 222 -10.90 -31.30 23.80
CA VAL A 222 -11.84 -31.14 22.66
C VAL A 222 -11.11 -30.75 21.36
N GLY A 223 -9.84 -30.32 21.43
CA GLY A 223 -9.02 -30.06 20.24
C GLY A 223 -9.61 -29.01 19.30
N THR A 224 -9.27 -29.13 18.00
CA THR A 224 -9.71 -28.22 16.93
C THR A 224 -11.23 -28.12 16.72
N ASP A 225 -12.05 -28.88 17.45
CA ASP A 225 -13.52 -28.88 17.35
C ASP A 225 -14.20 -27.63 17.97
N LEU A 226 -13.46 -26.79 18.71
CA LEU A 226 -13.95 -25.49 19.20
C LEU A 226 -13.82 -24.35 18.17
N MET A 227 -12.99 -24.52 17.14
CA MET A 227 -12.95 -23.56 16.04
C MET A 227 -14.29 -23.60 15.30
N LYS A 228 -14.88 -22.44 15.04
CA LYS A 228 -16.11 -22.39 14.25
C LYS A 228 -15.89 -23.14 12.92
N ARG A 229 -16.92 -23.88 12.50
CA ARG A 229 -16.90 -24.57 11.20
C ARG A 229 -16.47 -23.57 10.14
N ASP A 230 -15.49 -23.98 9.34
CA ASP A 230 -14.94 -23.24 8.22
C ASP A 230 -13.88 -22.16 8.53
N SER A 231 -13.20 -22.09 9.69
CA SER A 231 -12.20 -21.04 10.00
C SER A 231 -11.01 -20.88 9.02
N ILE A 232 -10.41 -19.69 9.02
CA ILE A 232 -9.18 -19.34 8.31
C ILE A 232 -8.04 -19.17 9.33
N ILE A 233 -6.89 -19.78 9.08
CA ILE A 233 -5.68 -19.64 9.90
C ILE A 233 -4.60 -18.98 9.05
N ILE A 234 -4.01 -17.90 9.55
CA ILE A 234 -2.99 -17.13 8.84
C ILE A 234 -1.68 -17.22 9.61
N PHE A 235 -0.67 -17.82 8.99
CA PHE A 235 0.72 -17.79 9.46
C PHE A 235 1.42 -16.61 8.80
N ASP A 236 1.86 -15.65 9.60
CA ASP A 236 2.49 -14.40 9.14
C ASP A 236 3.98 -14.35 9.52
N ASP A 237 4.80 -13.67 8.74
CA ASP A 237 6.26 -13.61 8.91
C ASP A 237 6.93 -15.01 9.01
N PHE A 238 6.53 -15.97 8.16
CA PHE A 238 7.04 -17.35 8.25
C PHE A 238 8.55 -17.46 8.06
N GLU A 239 9.19 -16.52 7.35
CA GLU A 239 10.64 -16.43 7.22
C GLU A 239 11.36 -16.10 8.55
N ARG A 240 10.63 -15.72 9.60
CA ARG A 240 11.18 -15.26 10.89
C ARG A 240 11.06 -16.28 12.03
N VAL A 241 10.77 -17.53 11.70
CA VAL A 241 10.67 -18.67 12.65
C VAL A 241 11.93 -18.76 13.52
N SER A 242 13.11 -18.60 12.93
CA SER A 242 14.38 -18.61 13.67
C SER A 242 15.17 -17.33 13.39
N TYR A 243 14.90 -16.27 14.15
CA TYR A 243 15.72 -15.05 14.16
C TYR A 243 17.02 -15.33 14.93
N ALA A 244 17.90 -16.16 14.37
CA ALA A 244 19.26 -16.34 14.85
C ALA A 244 20.21 -16.04 13.70
N GLU A 245 21.01 -15.00 13.85
CA GLU A 245 22.00 -14.49 12.86
C GLU A 245 23.06 -15.52 12.44
N THR A 246 23.03 -16.74 13.01
CA THR A 246 24.03 -17.78 12.83
C THR A 246 23.45 -19.19 13.00
N SER A 247 22.45 -19.60 12.21
CA SER A 247 22.33 -20.99 11.68
C SER A 247 20.95 -21.24 11.08
N ASP A 248 20.95 -21.55 9.78
CA ASP A 248 19.82 -22.13 9.03
C ASP A 248 19.50 -23.55 9.54
N ASN A 249 18.95 -23.68 10.74
CA ASN A 249 18.48 -24.96 11.24
C ASN A 249 17.13 -25.29 10.61
N SER A 250 17.18 -26.04 9.52
CA SER A 250 16.00 -26.58 8.82
C SER A 250 15.02 -27.36 9.72
N SER A 251 15.47 -27.81 10.91
CA SER A 251 14.65 -28.42 11.95
C SER A 251 13.56 -27.49 12.49
N ASP A 252 13.84 -26.20 12.67
CA ASP A 252 12.90 -25.24 13.27
C ASP A 252 11.66 -25.05 12.37
N TYR A 253 11.88 -25.13 11.06
CA TYR A 253 10.80 -25.10 10.06
C TYR A 253 10.01 -26.42 10.02
N ASN A 254 10.63 -27.57 10.26
CA ASN A 254 9.97 -28.87 10.15
C ASN A 254 8.80 -29.02 11.12
N ASP A 255 8.93 -28.54 12.36
CA ASP A 255 7.87 -28.63 13.36
C ASP A 255 6.64 -27.79 12.97
N LEU A 256 6.86 -26.57 12.50
CA LEU A 256 5.78 -25.70 12.03
C LEU A 256 5.15 -26.18 10.73
N LEU A 257 5.95 -26.68 9.79
CA LEU A 257 5.44 -27.32 8.57
C LEU A 257 4.68 -28.61 8.90
N GLY A 258 5.07 -29.33 9.96
CA GLY A 258 4.32 -30.44 10.54
C GLY A 258 2.96 -29.99 11.07
N TYR A 259 2.93 -28.87 11.78
CA TYR A 259 1.72 -28.32 12.34
C TYR A 259 0.74 -27.76 11.28
N ILE A 260 1.26 -27.04 10.28
CA ILE A 260 0.48 -26.55 9.13
C ILE A 260 -0.16 -27.73 8.38
N ASP A 261 0.61 -28.79 8.14
CA ASP A 261 0.13 -30.00 7.47
C ASP A 261 -1.01 -30.66 8.26
N TYR A 262 -0.81 -30.88 9.56
CA TYR A 262 -1.84 -31.38 10.47
C TYR A 262 -3.13 -30.55 10.45
N LEU A 263 -3.02 -29.22 10.50
CA LEU A 263 -4.19 -28.33 10.40
C LEU A 263 -4.86 -28.41 9.02
N SER A 264 -4.09 -28.62 7.95
CA SER A 264 -4.57 -28.63 6.56
C SER A 264 -5.36 -29.90 6.20
N GLU A 265 -5.10 -31.02 6.90
CA GLU A 265 -5.85 -32.27 6.77
C GLU A 265 -7.33 -32.08 7.12
N ASN A 266 -7.63 -31.18 8.06
CA ASN A 266 -8.99 -30.81 8.37
C ASN A 266 -9.56 -29.94 7.23
N LYS A 267 -10.33 -30.57 6.33
CA LYS A 267 -10.94 -29.93 5.15
C LYS A 267 -11.82 -28.70 5.45
N ARG A 268 -12.16 -28.46 6.70
CA ARG A 268 -12.91 -27.28 7.13
C ARG A 268 -12.00 -26.05 7.27
N PHE A 269 -10.71 -26.21 7.53
CA PHE A 269 -9.80 -25.08 7.66
C PHE A 269 -9.22 -24.67 6.32
N LYS A 270 -9.08 -23.35 6.14
CA LYS A 270 -8.28 -22.76 5.07
C LYS A 270 -7.08 -22.10 5.70
N ILE A 271 -5.89 -22.45 5.26
CA ILE A 271 -4.64 -21.92 5.79
C ILE A 271 -4.05 -20.96 4.76
N ILE A 272 -3.59 -19.80 5.22
CA ILE A 272 -2.81 -18.85 4.45
C ILE A 272 -1.44 -18.75 5.11
N VAL A 273 -0.37 -18.89 4.34
CA VAL A 273 1.00 -18.70 4.83
C VAL A 273 1.61 -17.53 4.07
N ILE A 274 2.04 -16.51 4.81
CA ILE A 274 2.74 -15.33 4.30
C ILE A 274 4.22 -15.51 4.56
N LEU A 275 5.03 -15.38 3.52
CA LEU A 275 6.46 -15.64 3.62
C LEU A 275 7.31 -14.81 2.65
N ASN A 276 8.62 -14.76 2.92
CA ASN A 276 9.65 -14.43 1.93
C ASN A 276 10.54 -15.66 1.67
N LEU A 277 10.32 -16.35 0.55
CA LEU A 277 11.08 -17.56 0.21
C LEU A 277 12.59 -17.32 0.08
N LYS A 278 13.03 -16.10 -0.26
CA LYS A 278 14.47 -15.79 -0.39
C LYS A 278 15.19 -15.79 0.96
N GLU A 279 14.49 -15.46 2.04
CA GLU A 279 15.05 -15.39 3.40
C GLU A 279 15.00 -16.74 4.14
N ILE A 280 14.21 -17.69 3.65
CA ILE A 280 14.04 -19.03 4.27
C ILE A 280 15.22 -19.97 4.01
N GLY A 281 16.10 -19.64 3.04
CA GLY A 281 17.33 -20.40 2.79
C GLY A 281 17.09 -21.89 2.47
N ALA A 282 17.82 -22.77 3.16
CA ALA A 282 17.80 -24.22 2.89
C ALA A 282 16.43 -24.88 3.15
N ALA A 283 15.59 -24.31 4.02
CA ALA A 283 14.27 -24.85 4.33
C ALA A 283 13.28 -24.74 3.15
N GLN A 284 13.60 -23.94 2.12
CA GLN A 284 12.80 -23.82 0.90
C GLN A 284 12.52 -25.18 0.25
N LYS A 285 13.53 -26.07 0.22
CA LYS A 285 13.42 -27.42 -0.36
C LYS A 285 12.41 -28.30 0.39
N LEU A 286 12.30 -28.13 1.71
CA LEU A 286 11.35 -28.87 2.55
C LEU A 286 9.91 -28.44 2.26
N ILE A 287 9.68 -27.14 2.05
CA ILE A 287 8.35 -26.64 1.69
C ILE A 287 7.93 -27.17 0.31
N TYR A 288 8.84 -27.14 -0.68
CA TYR A 288 8.56 -27.67 -2.02
C TYR A 288 8.25 -29.17 -2.02
N SER A 289 9.03 -29.98 -1.29
CA SER A 289 8.85 -31.43 -1.27
C SER A 289 7.53 -31.83 -0.58
N LYS A 290 7.13 -31.12 0.48
CA LYS A 290 5.96 -31.46 1.29
C LYS A 290 4.64 -30.97 0.71
N PHE A 291 4.60 -29.74 0.16
CA PHE A 291 3.34 -29.07 -0.17
C PHE A 291 3.04 -28.90 -1.66
N LYS A 292 3.93 -29.33 -2.58
CA LYS A 292 3.79 -29.07 -4.04
C LYS A 292 3.33 -27.63 -4.29
N LEU A 293 4.10 -26.68 -3.74
CA LEU A 293 3.76 -25.27 -3.58
C LEU A 293 2.91 -24.67 -4.72
N ASN A 294 1.63 -24.39 -4.44
CA ASN A 294 0.84 -23.45 -5.23
C ASN A 294 1.23 -22.02 -4.82
N LEU A 295 2.41 -21.59 -5.28
CA LEU A 295 3.03 -20.34 -4.89
C LEU A 295 2.35 -19.16 -5.57
N ASN A 296 1.88 -18.20 -4.78
CA ASN A 296 1.30 -16.96 -5.27
C ASN A 296 2.26 -15.84 -4.94
N LYS A 297 2.96 -15.36 -5.97
CA LYS A 297 3.96 -14.29 -5.81
C LYS A 297 3.27 -12.94 -5.83
N MET A 298 3.52 -12.17 -4.79
CA MET A 298 3.25 -10.75 -4.75
C MET A 298 4.44 -10.01 -5.34
N VAL A 299 4.13 -9.06 -6.21
CA VAL A 299 5.14 -8.27 -6.94
C VAL A 299 5.75 -7.18 -6.06
N SER A 300 6.87 -6.61 -6.50
CA SER A 300 7.44 -5.43 -5.86
C SER A 300 6.59 -4.18 -6.13
N ALA A 301 6.69 -3.16 -5.28
CA ALA A 301 6.04 -1.86 -5.51
C ALA A 301 6.42 -1.25 -6.88
N GLU A 302 7.65 -1.46 -7.35
CA GLU A 302 8.13 -1.00 -8.66
C GLU A 302 7.32 -1.61 -9.82
N GLU A 303 7.07 -2.91 -9.76
CA GLU A 303 6.30 -3.62 -10.78
C GLU A 303 4.81 -3.26 -10.69
N VAL A 304 4.31 -2.95 -9.49
CA VAL A 304 2.96 -2.37 -9.34
C VAL A 304 2.87 -1.01 -10.02
N VAL A 305 3.84 -0.11 -9.82
CA VAL A 305 3.90 1.19 -10.50
C VAL A 305 3.89 1.01 -12.02
N ASP A 306 4.67 0.07 -12.56
CA ASP A 306 4.69 -0.22 -14.00
C ASP A 306 3.33 -0.71 -14.50
N ASN A 307 2.65 -1.57 -13.75
CA ASN A 307 1.34 -2.08 -14.12
C ASN A 307 0.25 -1.00 -14.07
N ILE A 308 0.28 -0.11 -13.08
CA ILE A 308 -0.62 1.05 -13.01
C ILE A 308 -0.39 1.97 -14.23
N LEU A 309 0.87 2.26 -14.58
CA LEU A 309 1.19 3.05 -15.77
C LEU A 309 0.67 2.38 -17.05
N LYS A 310 0.88 1.07 -17.22
CA LYS A 310 0.40 0.29 -18.39
C LYS A 310 -1.12 0.34 -18.56
N LYS A 311 -1.89 0.34 -17.46
CA LYS A 311 -3.36 0.44 -17.46
C LYS A 311 -3.85 1.88 -17.69
N SER A 312 -3.01 2.88 -17.49
CA SER A 312 -3.37 4.29 -17.64
C SER A 312 -3.43 4.74 -19.10
N LYS A 313 -4.02 5.92 -19.34
CA LYS A 313 -4.00 6.61 -20.65
C LYS A 313 -2.59 7.03 -21.08
N LEU A 314 -1.61 7.02 -20.17
CA LEU A 314 -0.24 7.48 -20.37
C LEU A 314 0.77 6.35 -20.55
N ARG A 315 0.32 5.11 -20.81
CA ARG A 315 1.20 3.92 -20.92
C ARG A 315 2.40 4.08 -21.87
N ASP A 316 2.23 4.84 -22.95
CA ASP A 316 3.25 5.07 -23.98
C ASP A 316 3.82 6.51 -23.92
N ASP A 317 3.32 7.34 -23.01
CA ASP A 317 3.65 8.75 -22.88
C ASP A 317 4.93 8.98 -22.05
N VAL A 318 5.76 9.93 -22.48
CA VAL A 318 7.07 10.18 -21.85
C VAL A 318 6.91 10.83 -20.46
N PHE A 319 5.93 11.71 -20.27
CA PHE A 319 5.66 12.30 -18.95
C PHE A 319 5.09 11.24 -17.98
N GLY A 320 4.26 10.32 -18.47
CA GLY A 320 3.82 9.15 -17.70
C GLY A 320 4.99 8.30 -17.20
N LYS A 321 5.99 8.07 -18.07
CA LYS A 321 7.24 7.38 -17.71
C LYS A 321 8.06 8.17 -16.67
N MET A 322 8.19 9.48 -16.82
CA MET A 322 8.88 10.33 -15.84
C MET A 322 8.22 10.24 -14.46
N LEU A 323 6.89 10.36 -14.41
CA LEU A 323 6.16 10.26 -13.15
C LEU A 323 6.32 8.88 -12.50
N SER A 324 6.29 7.80 -13.30
CA SER A 324 6.59 6.45 -12.82
C SER A 324 8.00 6.33 -12.23
N LEU A 325 9.02 6.90 -12.88
CA LEU A 325 10.39 6.91 -12.37
C LEU A 325 10.53 7.69 -11.06
N ILE A 326 9.85 8.83 -10.94
CA ILE A 326 9.77 9.60 -9.69
C ILE A 326 9.17 8.74 -8.57
N PHE A 327 8.03 8.08 -8.82
CA PHE A 327 7.40 7.19 -7.84
C PHE A 327 8.28 5.99 -7.47
N LYS A 328 9.02 5.42 -8.44
CA LYS A 328 9.99 4.36 -8.16
C LYS A 328 11.11 4.84 -7.22
N ILE A 329 11.64 6.05 -7.40
CA ILE A 329 12.63 6.64 -6.49
C ILE A 329 12.05 6.75 -5.07
N TYR A 330 10.82 7.25 -4.93
CA TYR A 330 10.13 7.32 -3.63
C TYR A 330 9.92 5.94 -2.98
N TYR A 331 9.48 4.93 -3.74
CA TYR A 331 9.19 3.60 -3.17
C TYR A 331 10.44 2.80 -2.81
N VAL A 332 11.54 3.00 -3.54
CA VAL A 332 12.85 2.45 -3.17
C VAL A 332 13.26 2.97 -1.80
N ASP A 333 13.01 4.25 -1.53
CA ASP A 333 13.35 4.91 -0.28
C ASP A 333 12.47 4.51 0.92
N ILE A 334 11.16 4.31 0.71
CA ILE A 334 10.27 3.76 1.76
C ILE A 334 10.78 2.39 2.24
N GLY A 335 11.31 1.56 1.33
CA GLY A 335 11.93 0.29 1.70
C GLY A 335 13.13 0.45 2.64
N GLU A 336 13.88 1.54 2.50
CA GLU A 336 15.05 1.93 3.30
C GLU A 336 14.62 2.44 4.69
N ARG A 337 13.66 3.37 4.75
CA ARG A 337 13.17 3.98 6.01
C ARG A 337 12.50 2.98 6.96
N VAL A 338 11.83 1.94 6.44
CA VAL A 338 11.18 0.92 7.28
C VAL A 338 12.20 0.01 7.99
N VAL A 339 13.45 -0.05 7.51
CA VAL A 339 14.54 -0.76 8.19
C VAL A 339 15.06 0.01 9.41
N GLU A 340 15.03 1.34 9.38
CA GLU A 340 15.65 2.19 10.42
C GLU A 340 14.65 2.89 11.36
N GLU A 341 13.43 3.24 10.94
CA GLU A 341 12.43 3.89 11.81
C GLU A 341 10.98 3.41 11.55
N LYS A 342 10.36 2.81 12.59
CA LYS A 342 9.00 2.24 12.53
C LYS A 342 7.82 3.25 12.49
N ASN A 343 8.02 4.56 12.32
CA ASN A 343 6.98 5.55 12.67
C ASN A 343 6.83 6.78 11.74
N LYS A 344 7.10 6.67 10.44
CA LYS A 344 6.62 7.68 9.49
C LYS A 344 5.66 7.04 8.50
N ASP A 345 4.38 7.36 8.64
CA ASP A 345 3.34 7.12 7.63
C ASP A 345 3.73 7.89 6.37
N SER A 346 4.55 7.29 5.50
CA SER A 346 4.79 7.84 4.17
C SER A 346 3.46 7.76 3.40
N LYS A 347 2.81 8.91 3.29
CA LYS A 347 1.45 9.09 2.77
C LYS A 347 1.35 8.88 1.26
N LEU A 348 2.48 8.74 0.57
CA LEU A 348 2.57 8.53 -0.87
C LEU A 348 2.04 7.14 -1.22
N SER A 349 0.80 7.09 -1.69
CA SER A 349 0.09 5.85 -1.98
C SER A 349 0.06 5.54 -3.48
N LEU A 350 -0.02 4.26 -3.85
CA LEU A 350 -0.18 3.84 -5.24
C LEU A 350 -1.51 4.32 -5.85
N ARG A 351 -2.50 4.59 -5.00
CA ARG A 351 -3.75 5.26 -5.40
C ARG A 351 -3.53 6.73 -5.77
N GLU A 352 -2.66 7.42 -5.04
CA GLU A 352 -2.27 8.78 -5.41
C GLU A 352 -1.55 8.77 -6.75
N PHE A 353 -0.62 7.84 -6.98
CA PHE A 353 0.01 7.66 -8.30
C PHE A 353 -1.01 7.52 -9.44
N GLN A 354 -2.04 6.68 -9.27
CA GLN A 354 -3.10 6.53 -10.28
C GLN A 354 -3.83 7.85 -10.55
N LYS A 355 -4.22 8.59 -9.49
CA LYS A 355 -4.87 9.90 -9.65
C LYS A 355 -3.98 10.89 -10.39
N LEU A 356 -2.70 10.92 -10.07
CA LEU A 356 -1.76 11.84 -10.71
C LEU A 356 -1.54 11.50 -12.18
N LEU A 357 -1.57 10.22 -12.57
CA LEU A 357 -1.58 9.82 -13.97
C LEU A 357 -2.85 10.29 -14.68
N GLU A 358 -4.02 10.20 -14.02
CA GLU A 358 -5.28 10.72 -14.56
C GLU A 358 -5.24 12.25 -14.72
N GLU A 359 -4.79 12.97 -13.70
CA GLU A 359 -4.59 14.43 -13.72
C GLU A 359 -3.64 14.83 -14.84
N LEU A 360 -2.46 14.21 -14.91
CA LEU A 360 -1.46 14.45 -15.95
C LEU A 360 -2.00 14.12 -17.36
N SER A 361 -2.88 13.12 -17.49
CA SER A 361 -3.51 12.77 -18.76
C SER A 361 -4.54 13.80 -19.24
N ASN A 362 -5.08 14.61 -18.33
CA ASN A 362 -6.04 15.68 -18.65
C ASN A 362 -5.33 16.99 -19.04
N ILE A 363 -4.03 17.12 -18.76
CA ILE A 363 -3.22 18.27 -19.19
C ILE A 363 -2.91 18.13 -20.69
N THR A 364 -3.20 19.17 -21.46
CA THR A 364 -2.98 19.17 -22.92
C THR A 364 -1.71 19.91 -23.34
N ASP A 365 -1.30 20.93 -22.59
CA ASP A 365 -0.09 21.69 -22.85
C ASP A 365 1.16 20.99 -22.28
N ASN A 366 2.19 20.85 -23.12
CA ASN A 366 3.42 20.15 -22.72
C ASN A 366 4.26 20.95 -21.70
N ASN A 367 4.17 22.28 -21.67
CA ASN A 367 4.86 23.08 -20.66
C ASN A 367 4.17 22.90 -19.31
N GLU A 368 2.84 22.87 -19.28
CA GLU A 368 2.09 22.55 -18.05
C GLU A 368 2.41 21.14 -17.54
N LYS A 369 2.57 20.15 -18.44
CA LYS A 369 3.05 18.81 -18.06
C LYS A 369 4.47 18.84 -17.51
N ALA A 370 5.35 19.63 -18.11
CA ALA A 370 6.72 19.80 -17.62
C ALA A 370 6.76 20.42 -16.23
N ASP A 371 6.02 21.51 -16.01
CA ASP A 371 5.87 22.17 -14.71
C ASP A 371 5.31 21.21 -13.67
N TYR A 372 4.37 20.35 -14.07
CA TYR A 372 3.83 19.29 -13.22
C TYR A 372 4.90 18.27 -12.81
N ILE A 373 5.73 17.79 -13.74
CA ILE A 373 6.84 16.89 -13.42
C ILE A 373 7.87 17.57 -12.50
N ILE A 374 8.26 18.81 -12.79
CA ILE A 374 9.23 19.57 -11.97
C ILE A 374 8.70 19.78 -10.56
N LYS A 375 7.40 20.07 -10.41
CA LYS A 375 6.76 20.16 -9.10
C LYS A 375 6.92 18.87 -8.30
N TRP A 376 6.71 17.72 -8.94
CA TRP A 376 6.89 16.40 -8.29
C TRP A 376 8.36 16.06 -8.02
N MET A 377 9.29 16.49 -8.87
CA MET A 377 10.74 16.36 -8.59
C MET A 377 11.13 17.13 -7.33
N ASN A 378 10.56 18.31 -7.09
CA ASN A 378 10.83 19.13 -5.92
C ASN A 378 10.16 18.67 -4.62
N GLY A 379 9.36 17.60 -4.68
CA GLY A 379 8.51 17.17 -3.56
C GLY A 379 7.21 17.96 -3.47
N TRP A 380 6.16 17.30 -3.00
CA TRP A 380 4.84 17.88 -2.79
C TRP A 380 4.27 17.55 -1.40
N GLU A 381 3.68 18.56 -0.76
CA GLU A 381 3.17 18.52 0.62
C GLU A 381 4.18 18.02 1.66
N GLU A 382 4.09 16.75 2.04
CA GLU A 382 4.88 16.08 3.09
C GLU A 382 6.00 15.20 2.50
N THR A 383 6.19 15.21 1.17
CA THR A 383 7.19 14.39 0.48
C THR A 383 8.46 15.19 0.20
N ASP A 384 9.60 14.58 0.51
CA ASP A 384 10.91 15.15 0.22
C ASP A 384 11.14 15.24 -1.29
N SER A 385 12.02 16.14 -1.73
CA SER A 385 12.39 16.22 -3.15
C SER A 385 13.16 14.97 -3.58
N ILE A 386 13.16 14.66 -4.88
CA ILE A 386 13.96 13.55 -5.40
C ILE A 386 15.46 13.74 -5.12
N LEU A 387 15.90 14.99 -4.95
CA LEU A 387 17.26 15.34 -4.58
C LEU A 387 17.55 14.93 -3.15
N VAL A 388 16.68 15.31 -2.19
CA VAL A 388 16.83 14.88 -0.80
C VAL A 388 16.90 13.35 -0.73
N LEU A 389 16.00 12.63 -1.41
CA LEU A 389 15.95 11.16 -1.39
C LEU A 389 17.16 10.49 -2.05
N PHE A 390 17.76 11.15 -3.03
CA PHE A 390 18.99 10.67 -3.67
C PHE A 390 20.21 10.92 -2.77
N PHE A 391 20.24 12.04 -2.05
CA PHE A 391 21.35 12.43 -1.19
C PHE A 391 21.19 12.02 0.29
N GLU A 392 20.08 11.42 0.70
CA GLU A 392 19.82 10.99 2.08
C GLU A 392 20.93 10.08 2.62
N CYS A 393 21.40 9.12 1.80
CA CYS A 393 22.52 8.24 2.15
C CYS A 393 23.89 8.97 2.25
N TYR A 394 23.95 10.25 1.87
CA TYR A 394 25.16 11.07 1.80
C TYR A 394 25.14 12.29 2.72
N MET A 395 24.06 12.50 3.48
CA MET A 395 23.91 13.64 4.40
C MET A 395 25.05 13.72 5.43
N TYR A 396 25.73 12.59 5.72
CA TYR A 396 26.83 12.54 6.69
C TYR A 396 28.02 11.69 6.24
N PHE A 397 28.44 11.77 4.97
CA PHE A 397 29.67 11.10 4.55
C PHE A 397 30.90 11.96 4.87
N TYR A 398 31.81 11.46 5.71
CA TYR A 398 32.97 12.19 6.27
C TYR A 398 32.62 13.50 7.02
N GLY A 399 31.42 13.62 7.59
CA GLY A 399 30.99 14.84 8.27
C GLY A 399 30.71 16.02 7.32
N ILE A 400 30.56 15.73 6.02
CA ILE A 400 30.20 16.70 4.99
C ILE A 400 28.77 16.41 4.55
N ASP A 401 27.88 17.40 4.68
CA ASP A 401 26.54 17.35 4.12
C ASP A 401 26.62 17.59 2.60
N LYS A 402 26.64 16.50 1.83
CA LYS A 402 26.74 16.58 0.36
C LYS A 402 25.47 17.12 -0.30
N TYR A 403 24.33 17.07 0.38
CA TYR A 403 23.11 17.70 -0.10
C TYR A 403 23.22 19.21 0.02
N ASP A 404 23.72 19.72 1.14
CA ASP A 404 23.97 21.16 1.29
C ASP A 404 25.05 21.66 0.31
N LYS A 405 26.06 20.85 0.03
CA LYS A 405 27.06 21.15 -1.02
C LYS A 405 26.47 21.33 -2.42
N LEU A 406 25.43 20.57 -2.75
CA LEU A 406 24.74 20.68 -4.05
C LEU A 406 24.15 22.08 -4.26
N PHE A 407 23.85 22.79 -3.17
CA PHE A 407 23.22 24.11 -3.18
C PHE A 407 24.17 25.20 -2.67
N GLU A 408 25.49 24.98 -2.65
CA GLU A 408 26.47 26.04 -2.33
C GLU A 408 26.45 27.19 -3.35
N SER A 409 25.96 26.93 -4.56
CA SER A 409 25.69 27.94 -5.58
C SER A 409 24.57 27.48 -6.50
N ASP A 410 24.04 28.40 -7.32
CA ASP A 410 23.14 28.01 -8.41
C ASP A 410 23.91 27.11 -9.41
N GLY A 411 23.27 26.04 -9.88
CA GLY A 411 23.93 25.02 -10.72
C GLY A 411 23.07 24.56 -11.89
N TYR A 412 23.72 24.04 -12.94
CA TYR A 412 23.01 23.44 -14.08
C TYR A 412 22.57 22.01 -13.73
N PHE A 413 21.25 21.79 -13.62
CA PHE A 413 20.68 20.58 -13.01
C PHE A 413 21.19 19.29 -13.65
N HIS A 414 21.22 19.19 -14.98
CA HIS A 414 21.64 17.95 -15.65
C HIS A 414 23.10 17.62 -15.40
N PHE A 415 23.98 18.62 -15.45
CA PHE A 415 25.40 18.43 -15.23
C PHE A 415 25.68 18.02 -13.80
N GLU A 416 25.13 18.78 -12.83
CA GLU A 416 25.29 18.49 -11.41
C GLU A 416 24.85 17.07 -11.07
N MET A 417 23.66 16.67 -11.51
CA MET A 417 23.16 15.33 -11.21
C MET A 417 24.01 14.23 -11.84
N LEU A 418 24.42 14.38 -13.10
CA LEU A 418 25.29 13.38 -13.75
C LEU A 418 26.68 13.32 -13.08
N ALA A 419 27.31 14.47 -12.81
CA ALA A 419 28.60 14.52 -12.13
C ALA A 419 28.56 13.80 -10.78
N LYS A 420 27.54 14.11 -9.96
CA LYS A 420 27.39 13.47 -8.64
C LYS A 420 27.08 11.98 -8.76
N ILE A 421 26.18 11.55 -9.65
CA ILE A 421 25.89 10.12 -9.91
C ILE A 421 27.19 9.31 -10.09
N VAL A 422 28.22 9.87 -10.70
CA VAL A 422 29.49 9.17 -10.96
C VAL A 422 30.56 9.31 -9.89
N ASP A 423 30.57 10.42 -9.14
CA ASP A 423 31.46 10.55 -7.99
C ASP A 423 31.11 9.59 -6.84
N PHE A 424 29.89 9.07 -6.85
CA PHE A 424 29.43 8.07 -5.90
C PHE A 424 29.55 6.64 -6.48
N ASN A 425 30.71 6.04 -6.29
CA ASN A 425 30.85 4.59 -6.37
C ASN A 425 30.61 3.98 -4.98
N ILE A 426 29.52 3.22 -4.83
CA ILE A 426 29.15 2.59 -3.55
C ILE A 426 30.21 1.63 -3.04
N GLU A 427 30.91 0.93 -3.95
CA GLU A 427 31.91 -0.06 -3.56
C GLU A 427 33.07 0.61 -2.82
N ASP A 428 33.47 1.81 -3.24
CA ASP A 428 34.46 2.63 -2.55
C ASP A 428 33.93 3.16 -1.21
N LEU A 429 32.62 3.39 -1.08
CA LEU A 429 31.97 3.89 0.15
C LEU A 429 31.82 2.78 1.21
N ILE A 430 31.40 1.59 0.80
CA ILE A 430 31.28 0.39 1.67
C ILE A 430 32.66 -0.02 2.20
N ALA A 431 33.71 0.09 1.37
CA ALA A 431 35.07 -0.26 1.75
C ALA A 431 35.67 0.68 2.83
N ILE A 432 35.20 1.94 2.90
CA ILE A 432 35.80 2.95 3.78
C ILE A 432 34.99 3.16 5.08
N SER A 433 33.70 2.81 5.12
CA SER A 433 32.90 3.01 6.34
C SER A 433 33.10 1.87 7.36
N TYR A 434 33.95 2.09 8.37
CA TYR A 434 34.07 1.22 9.55
C TYR A 434 32.82 1.24 10.49
N GLY A 435 31.65 1.70 10.02
CA GLY A 435 30.48 1.90 10.88
C GLY A 435 29.12 2.13 10.23
N LEU A 436 28.98 2.07 8.90
CA LEU A 436 27.65 2.04 8.25
C LEU A 436 27.32 0.61 7.81
N SER A 437 26.93 -0.24 8.77
CA SER A 437 26.50 -1.62 8.50
C SER A 437 25.16 -1.74 7.76
N ASN A 438 24.50 -0.62 7.43
CA ASN A 438 23.10 -0.60 7.01
C ASN A 438 22.83 -0.11 5.58
N VAL A 439 23.84 0.30 4.81
CA VAL A 439 23.61 0.79 3.44
C VAL A 439 23.47 -0.39 2.46
N ASP A 440 22.24 -0.65 1.99
CA ASP A 440 21.98 -1.64 0.94
C ASP A 440 22.43 -1.09 -0.43
N GLY A 441 23.67 -1.39 -0.81
CA GLY A 441 24.23 -0.96 -2.10
C GLY A 441 23.42 -1.40 -3.33
N LYS A 442 22.58 -2.43 -3.22
CA LYS A 442 21.68 -2.83 -4.31
C LYS A 442 20.52 -1.85 -4.47
N LEU A 443 19.99 -1.36 -3.37
CA LEU A 443 18.87 -0.41 -3.33
C LEU A 443 19.30 0.95 -3.88
N TYR A 444 20.47 1.43 -3.49
CA TYR A 444 21.03 2.67 -4.05
C TYR A 444 21.32 2.56 -5.55
N ASN A 445 21.92 1.46 -6.00
CA ASN A 445 22.18 1.26 -7.44
C ASN A 445 20.87 1.32 -8.25
N LYS A 446 19.75 0.89 -7.68
CA LYS A 446 18.42 1.08 -8.28
C LYS A 446 18.00 2.56 -8.31
N LYS A 447 18.13 3.32 -7.20
CA LYS A 447 17.84 4.77 -7.18
C LYS A 447 18.63 5.50 -8.26
N LYS A 448 19.94 5.23 -8.34
CA LYS A 448 20.86 5.76 -9.36
C LYS A 448 20.39 5.45 -10.78
N ALA A 449 19.96 4.21 -11.04
CA ALA A 449 19.45 3.80 -12.35
C ALA A 449 18.14 4.52 -12.71
N TYR A 450 17.20 4.68 -11.78
CA TYR A 450 15.95 5.40 -12.02
C TYR A 450 16.17 6.89 -12.25
N LEU A 451 17.06 7.51 -11.48
CA LEU A 451 17.43 8.91 -11.66
C LEU A 451 18.10 9.12 -13.02
N SER A 452 19.02 8.25 -13.43
CA SER A 452 19.67 8.32 -14.74
C SER A 452 18.66 8.22 -15.89
N GLN A 453 17.67 7.32 -15.76
CA GLN A 453 16.58 7.21 -16.72
C GLN A 453 15.70 8.48 -16.74
N LEU A 454 15.43 9.07 -15.58
CA LEU A 454 14.64 10.30 -15.47
C LEU A 454 15.36 11.47 -16.16
N LEU A 455 16.66 11.65 -15.91
CA LEU A 455 17.49 12.67 -16.56
C LEU A 455 17.48 12.51 -18.08
N SER A 456 17.63 11.27 -18.57
CA SER A 456 17.56 10.98 -20.01
C SER A 456 16.18 11.34 -20.60
N CYS A 457 15.10 11.03 -19.89
CA CYS A 457 13.75 11.39 -20.33
C CYS A 457 13.56 12.91 -20.39
N LEU A 458 14.02 13.65 -19.37
CA LEU A 458 14.00 15.12 -19.32
C LEU A 458 14.78 15.73 -20.49
N TRP A 459 15.98 15.21 -20.75
CA TRP A 459 16.82 15.65 -21.87
C TRP A 459 16.15 15.43 -23.23
N LYS A 460 15.59 14.23 -23.45
CA LYS A 460 14.97 13.82 -24.72
C LYS A 460 13.75 14.65 -25.10
N ILE A 461 12.98 15.13 -24.13
CA ILE A 461 11.83 16.01 -24.40
C ILE A 461 12.20 17.49 -24.50
N GLY A 462 13.48 17.84 -24.35
CA GLY A 462 13.96 19.22 -24.46
C GLY A 462 13.84 20.04 -23.17
N LEU A 463 13.59 19.41 -22.00
CA LEU A 463 13.67 20.09 -20.70
C LEU A 463 15.12 20.24 -20.25
N ARG A 464 15.88 21.04 -21.01
CA ARG A 464 17.31 21.28 -20.78
C ARG A 464 17.57 22.40 -19.79
N ASN A 465 16.74 23.44 -19.78
CA ASN A 465 16.93 24.65 -18.97
C ASN A 465 16.45 24.45 -17.52
N LEU A 466 16.93 23.39 -16.88
CA LEU A 466 16.68 23.09 -15.48
C LEU A 466 17.89 23.50 -14.64
N PHE A 467 17.63 24.17 -13.54
CA PHE A 467 18.67 24.74 -12.68
C PHE A 467 18.38 24.43 -11.21
N LEU A 468 19.44 24.29 -10.44
CA LEU A 468 19.42 24.22 -8.99
C LEU A 468 19.55 25.63 -8.45
N SER A 469 18.71 25.96 -7.45
CA SER A 469 18.76 27.26 -6.78
C SER A 469 19.34 27.11 -5.38
N GLU A 470 20.44 27.80 -5.09
CA GLU A 470 21.02 27.94 -3.74
C GLU A 470 19.94 28.43 -2.77
N LYS A 471 19.25 29.50 -3.15
CA LYS A 471 18.28 30.19 -2.30
C LYS A 471 17.08 29.34 -1.92
N THR A 472 16.54 28.59 -2.88
CA THR A 472 15.29 27.83 -2.68
C THR A 472 15.51 26.36 -2.42
N LYS A 473 16.73 25.86 -2.61
CA LYS A 473 17.09 24.43 -2.59
C LYS A 473 16.17 23.57 -3.45
N LYS A 474 15.83 24.07 -4.64
CA LYS A 474 14.87 23.46 -5.58
C LYS A 474 15.39 23.49 -7.01
N VAL A 475 14.88 22.55 -7.80
CA VAL A 475 14.97 22.55 -9.25
C VAL A 475 13.96 23.54 -9.82
N PHE A 476 14.38 24.42 -10.71
CA PHE A 476 13.46 25.32 -11.41
C PHE A 476 13.76 25.32 -12.90
N TYR A 477 12.73 25.63 -13.69
CA TYR A 477 12.86 25.83 -15.13
C TYR A 477 13.05 27.30 -15.44
N SER A 478 14.03 27.62 -16.29
CA SER A 478 14.25 28.99 -16.79
C SER A 478 13.92 29.08 -18.27
N LYS A 479 13.16 30.13 -18.63
CA LYS A 479 12.89 30.50 -20.03
C LYS A 479 13.98 31.39 -20.63
N TYR A 480 14.94 31.82 -19.82
CA TYR A 480 16.03 32.69 -20.25
C TYR A 480 17.27 31.86 -20.56
N ASP A 481 17.99 32.25 -21.60
CA ASP A 481 19.31 31.67 -21.90
C ASP A 481 20.29 32.05 -20.79
N HIS A 482 20.76 31.04 -20.06
CA HIS A 482 21.81 31.21 -19.06
C HIS A 482 23.17 30.94 -19.70
N SER A 483 23.75 31.97 -20.31
CA SER A 483 25.10 31.90 -20.90
C SER A 483 26.20 31.50 -19.90
N SER A 484 25.90 31.57 -18.59
CA SER A 484 26.83 31.16 -17.53
C SER A 484 27.10 29.66 -17.50
N TYR A 485 26.21 28.81 -18.04
CA TYR A 485 26.31 27.35 -17.99
C TYR A 485 26.51 26.69 -19.37
N GLU A 486 27.05 27.44 -20.34
CA GLU A 486 27.26 26.95 -21.71
C GLU A 486 28.20 25.73 -21.73
N ILE A 487 29.21 25.68 -20.86
CA ILE A 487 30.17 24.58 -20.79
C ILE A 487 29.47 23.30 -20.32
N GLU A 488 28.72 23.40 -19.23
CA GLU A 488 27.96 22.33 -18.61
C GLU A 488 26.93 21.76 -19.57
N GLU A 489 26.16 22.62 -20.23
CA GLU A 489 25.18 22.20 -21.24
C GLU A 489 25.85 21.43 -22.37
N ARG A 490 27.00 21.90 -22.87
CA ARG A 490 27.76 21.22 -23.93
C ARG A 490 28.33 19.88 -23.48
N LEU A 491 28.86 19.78 -22.27
CA LEU A 491 29.35 18.51 -21.72
C LEU A 491 28.22 17.48 -21.57
N VAL A 492 27.04 17.92 -21.13
CA VAL A 492 25.84 17.07 -21.06
C VAL A 492 25.34 16.67 -22.45
N GLU A 493 25.39 17.58 -23.43
CA GLU A 493 25.06 17.28 -24.82
C GLU A 493 25.98 16.18 -25.37
N ILE A 494 27.30 16.31 -25.19
CA ILE A 494 28.25 15.28 -25.63
C ILE A 494 27.93 13.94 -24.95
N TYR A 495 27.65 13.94 -23.64
CA TYR A 495 27.30 12.73 -22.91
C TYR A 495 26.10 11.99 -23.53
N TYR A 496 25.00 12.70 -23.82
CA TYR A 496 23.83 12.07 -24.43
C TYR A 496 24.04 11.70 -25.91
N ASP A 497 24.78 12.49 -26.67
CA ASP A 497 25.11 12.17 -28.07
C ASP A 497 25.95 10.88 -28.15
N VAL A 498 26.86 10.66 -27.19
CA VAL A 498 27.61 9.41 -27.04
C VAL A 498 26.66 8.25 -26.71
N LEU A 499 25.79 8.43 -25.70
CA LEU A 499 24.87 7.39 -25.24
C LEU A 499 23.87 6.96 -26.32
N ASP A 500 23.34 7.92 -27.08
CA ASP A 500 22.40 7.67 -28.18
C ASP A 500 23.10 7.31 -29.51
N LYS A 501 24.44 7.21 -29.53
CA LYS A 501 25.28 6.93 -30.72
C LYS A 501 25.10 7.94 -31.87
N ASN A 502 24.79 9.18 -31.53
CA ASN A 502 24.63 10.31 -32.45
C ASN A 502 25.83 11.27 -32.33
N ILE A 503 27.03 10.71 -32.26
CA ILE A 503 28.26 11.46 -32.01
C ILE A 503 28.56 12.42 -33.18
N LYS A 504 28.86 13.68 -32.86
CA LYS A 504 29.40 14.66 -33.80
C LYS A 504 30.93 14.61 -33.83
N ASP A 505 31.50 14.97 -34.98
CA ASP A 505 32.97 14.97 -35.17
C ASP A 505 33.69 15.97 -34.26
N ASP A 506 33.08 17.15 -34.02
CA ASP A 506 33.62 18.22 -33.20
C ASP A 506 32.52 18.99 -32.46
N TYR A 507 32.78 19.33 -31.20
CA TYR A 507 31.91 20.15 -30.37
C TYR A 507 32.58 21.48 -30.06
N ARG A 508 31.82 22.58 -30.17
CA ARG A 508 32.34 23.92 -29.89
C ARG A 508 32.00 24.38 -28.48
N ILE A 509 33.02 24.73 -27.72
CA ILE A 509 32.91 25.29 -26.37
C ILE A 509 33.67 26.61 -26.31
N ASN A 510 32.99 27.66 -25.85
CA ASN A 510 33.62 28.95 -25.58
C ASN A 510 34.45 28.89 -24.29
N ASN A 511 35.59 29.58 -24.25
CA ASN A 511 36.50 29.61 -23.10
C ASN A 511 36.99 28.22 -22.66
N ILE A 512 37.64 27.50 -23.58
CA ILE A 512 38.16 26.14 -23.35
C ILE A 512 39.08 26.03 -22.13
N GLU A 513 39.78 27.11 -21.73
CA GLU A 513 40.63 27.18 -20.54
C GLU A 513 39.85 26.85 -19.25
N LYS A 514 38.55 27.14 -19.21
CA LYS A 514 37.72 26.77 -18.05
C LYS A 514 37.57 25.26 -17.88
N LEU A 515 37.76 24.46 -18.93
CA LEU A 515 37.74 23.00 -18.83
C LEU A 515 38.88 22.47 -17.95
N GLU A 516 39.88 23.26 -17.59
CA GLU A 516 40.91 22.88 -16.61
C GLU A 516 40.37 22.73 -15.19
N ASP A 517 39.14 23.19 -14.91
CA ASP A 517 38.50 22.98 -13.62
C ASP A 517 38.41 21.47 -13.28
N PRO A 518 38.79 21.06 -12.05
CA PRO A 518 38.77 19.67 -11.64
C PRO A 518 37.43 18.96 -11.83
N GLU A 519 36.29 19.65 -11.70
CA GLU A 519 34.97 19.06 -11.85
C GLU A 519 34.68 18.68 -13.31
N TYR A 520 34.99 19.57 -14.26
CA TYR A 520 34.84 19.28 -15.68
C TYR A 520 35.82 18.20 -16.15
N GLN A 521 37.09 18.26 -15.69
CA GLN A 521 38.09 17.24 -15.99
C GLN A 521 37.65 15.84 -15.53
N ASN A 522 37.10 15.77 -14.31
CA ASN A 522 36.59 14.53 -13.75
C ASN A 522 35.38 14.00 -14.54
N PHE A 523 34.45 14.87 -14.94
CA PHE A 523 33.32 14.51 -15.79
C PHE A 523 33.77 13.95 -17.15
N ILE A 524 34.69 14.65 -17.84
CA ILE A 524 35.23 14.24 -19.14
C ILE A 524 35.90 12.86 -19.04
N LYS A 525 36.77 12.68 -18.05
CA LYS A 525 37.54 11.45 -17.84
C LYS A 525 36.64 10.26 -17.55
N LYS A 526 35.61 10.43 -16.72
CA LYS A 526 34.75 9.32 -16.27
C LYS A 526 33.61 8.99 -17.23
N TYR A 527 33.03 9.97 -17.92
CA TYR A 527 31.86 9.74 -18.79
C TYR A 527 32.17 9.76 -20.27
N LEU A 528 32.95 10.73 -20.73
CA LEU A 528 33.12 10.96 -22.17
C LEU A 528 34.20 10.06 -22.75
N LEU A 529 35.31 9.84 -22.04
CA LEU A 529 36.44 9.05 -22.54
C LEU A 529 36.11 7.56 -22.67
N LEU A 530 35.47 6.98 -21.65
CA LEU A 530 35.15 5.55 -21.57
C LEU A 530 34.16 5.13 -22.66
N GLU A 531 33.19 5.99 -22.97
CA GLU A 531 32.09 5.67 -23.90
C GLU A 531 32.39 6.10 -25.36
N SER A 532 33.22 7.13 -25.58
CA SER A 532 33.50 7.67 -26.94
C SER A 532 34.62 6.98 -27.72
N LYS A 533 35.45 6.13 -27.06
CA LYS A 533 36.61 5.45 -27.67
C LYS A 533 37.56 6.37 -28.46
N GLY A 534 37.70 7.63 -28.06
CA GLY A 534 38.63 8.59 -28.67
C GLY A 534 38.16 9.19 -30.01
N GLN A 535 36.89 9.04 -30.38
CA GLN A 535 36.35 9.55 -31.65
C GLN A 535 35.90 11.03 -31.59
N ILE A 536 35.86 11.64 -30.40
CA ILE A 536 35.30 12.97 -30.19
C ILE A 536 36.39 14.02 -30.02
N THR A 537 36.18 15.18 -30.64
CA THR A 537 36.97 16.38 -30.41
C THR A 537 36.13 17.51 -29.83
N ILE A 538 36.74 18.34 -28.98
CA ILE A 538 36.18 19.62 -28.51
C ILE A 538 37.12 20.72 -29.02
N ASN A 539 36.60 21.66 -29.79
CA ASN A 539 37.38 22.67 -30.53
C ASN A 539 38.57 22.05 -31.27
N GLN A 540 38.37 20.91 -31.94
CA GLN A 540 39.39 20.15 -32.68
C GLN A 540 40.48 19.50 -31.82
N ILE A 541 40.34 19.51 -30.48
CA ILE A 541 41.24 18.83 -29.56
C ILE A 541 40.58 17.52 -29.14
N SER A 542 41.27 16.39 -29.32
CA SER A 542 40.79 15.08 -28.87
C SER A 542 40.60 15.06 -27.36
N LEU A 543 39.55 14.37 -26.87
CA LEU A 543 39.29 14.23 -25.43
C LEU A 543 40.52 13.71 -24.65
N ASP A 544 41.29 12.77 -25.21
CA ASP A 544 42.53 12.25 -24.59
C ASP A 544 43.59 13.33 -24.32
N LYS A 545 43.59 14.41 -25.12
CA LYS A 545 44.54 15.52 -24.99
C LYS A 545 44.03 16.65 -24.10
N LEU A 546 42.72 16.67 -23.83
CA LEU A 546 42.09 17.66 -22.95
C LEU A 546 42.20 17.28 -21.47
N ILE A 547 42.40 16.00 -21.20
CA ILE A 547 42.63 15.49 -19.85
C ILE A 547 44.10 15.70 -19.49
N GLN A 548 44.35 16.55 -18.50
CA GLN A 548 45.69 16.81 -17.95
C GLN A 548 46.03 15.87 -16.80
#